data_AF-A0A518CDR2-F1
#
_entry.id   AF-A0A518CDR2-F1
#
_cell.length_a   1.000
_cell.length_b   1.000
_cell.length_c   1.000
_cell.angle_alpha   90.00
_cell.angle_beta   90.00
_cell.angle_gamma   90.00
#
_symmetry.space_group_name_H-M   'P 1'
#
loop_
_entity.id
_entity.type
_entity.pdbx_description
1 polymer ?
#
loop_
_entity_poly.entity_id
_entity_poly.type
_entity_poly.pdbx_seq_one_letter_code
_entity_poly.pdbx_strand_id
1 'polypeptide(L)'
;MSNSIWISDYDVIHRCKTETFQLSVAAYPNKMNAKFLSQPKNWQVAEWNLDGIGTREEFYVRGNDLVERYTSEEEKLSTEIYSRILPELDGVELILSRQTSTLDSDAQMALTFRFDDANSVITMNKSGQWNAPGLGPENLAQLSDPMVVAVGCLDAVQYAVFAYPGDCTSIRAERLNEETIEVTIPLFSLHLEKGVIRRSRIQMVRAEGTDAMEQLAAKYQAFCGSEIPLTT
;
A
#
# COMPACT_ATOMS: atom_id res chain seq x y z
N MET A 1 -1.23 -21.96 -1.84
CA MET A 1 -0.81 -20.72 -2.54
C MET A 1 -0.30 -21.07 -3.92
N SER A 2 -0.70 -20.33 -4.96
CA SER A 2 -0.10 -20.42 -6.29
C SER A 2 0.53 -19.08 -6.67
N ASN A 3 1.76 -19.12 -7.19
CA ASN A 3 2.47 -17.94 -7.69
C ASN A 3 2.77 -18.13 -9.18
N SER A 4 2.45 -17.14 -10.01
CA SER A 4 2.68 -17.18 -11.46
C SER A 4 3.11 -15.81 -11.99
N ILE A 5 4.04 -15.83 -12.95
CA ILE A 5 4.55 -14.63 -13.62
C ILE A 5 4.20 -14.74 -15.09
N TRP A 6 3.51 -13.73 -15.61
CA TRP A 6 3.21 -13.61 -17.03
C TRP A 6 3.89 -12.36 -17.57
N ILE A 7 4.73 -12.54 -18.58
CA ILE A 7 5.43 -11.45 -19.26
C ILE A 7 4.74 -11.27 -20.61
N SER A 8 4.21 -10.09 -20.87
CA SER A 8 3.72 -9.68 -22.20
C SER A 8 4.56 -8.51 -22.72
N ASP A 9 4.42 -8.20 -24.01
CA ASP A 9 5.18 -7.14 -24.69
C ASP A 9 4.94 -5.73 -24.10
N TYR A 10 3.89 -5.55 -23.29
CA TYR A 10 3.49 -4.25 -22.73
C TYR A 10 3.36 -4.25 -21.21
N ASP A 11 3.05 -5.39 -20.59
CA ASP A 11 2.83 -5.54 -19.15
C ASP A 11 3.50 -6.80 -18.60
N VAL A 12 4.18 -6.68 -17.46
CA VAL A 12 4.51 -7.84 -16.62
C VAL A 12 3.45 -7.94 -15.54
N ILE A 13 2.71 -9.05 -15.56
CA ILE A 13 1.66 -9.34 -14.60
C ILE A 13 2.16 -10.43 -13.67
N HIS A 14 2.47 -10.05 -12.44
CA HIS A 14 2.70 -10.99 -11.36
C HIS A 14 1.39 -11.30 -10.67
N ARG A 15 1.02 -12.58 -10.56
CA ARG A 15 -0.17 -13.02 -9.84
C ARG A 15 0.21 -13.97 -8.73
N CYS A 16 -0.05 -13.56 -7.50
CA CYS A 16 -0.02 -14.46 -6.35
C CYS A 16 -1.45 -14.64 -5.84
N LYS A 17 -1.84 -15.90 -5.65
CA LYS A 17 -3.19 -16.28 -5.24
C LYS A 17 -3.17 -17.17 -3.99
N THR A 18 -4.00 -16.82 -3.03
CA THR A 18 -4.38 -17.63 -1.87
C THR A 18 -5.83 -18.11 -2.03
N GLU A 19 -6.37 -18.74 -1.00
CA GLU A 19 -7.79 -19.13 -0.97
C GLU A 19 -8.72 -17.91 -0.82
N THR A 20 -8.22 -16.84 -0.20
CA THR A 20 -8.97 -15.66 0.26
C THR A 20 -8.71 -14.41 -0.58
N PHE A 21 -7.57 -14.31 -1.27
CA PHE A 21 -7.27 -13.18 -2.14
C PHE A 21 -6.32 -13.52 -3.29
N GLN A 22 -6.21 -12.60 -4.24
CA GLN A 22 -5.18 -12.59 -5.27
C GLN A 22 -4.59 -11.18 -5.39
N LEU A 23 -3.26 -11.08 -5.30
CA LEU A 23 -2.54 -9.89 -5.73
C LEU A 23 -2.20 -10.00 -7.21
N SER A 24 -2.54 -8.98 -7.99
CA SER A 24 -2.09 -8.84 -9.37
C SER A 24 -1.32 -7.53 -9.52
N VAL A 25 -0.02 -7.59 -9.77
CA VAL A 25 0.82 -6.40 -10.02
C VAL A 25 1.04 -6.29 -11.52
N ALA A 26 0.62 -5.18 -12.11
CA ALA A 26 0.92 -4.79 -13.48
C ALA A 26 1.93 -3.64 -13.45
N ALA A 27 3.14 -3.96 -13.88
CA ALA A 27 4.24 -3.02 -13.81
C ALA A 27 4.44 -2.34 -15.16
N TYR A 28 4.27 -1.02 -15.19
CA TYR A 28 4.44 -0.16 -16.37
C TYR A 28 5.76 0.62 -16.28
N PRO A 29 6.27 1.20 -17.39
CA PRO A 29 7.54 1.92 -17.40
C PRO A 29 7.62 3.06 -16.37
N ASN A 30 6.55 3.84 -16.17
CA ASN A 30 6.56 5.05 -15.33
C ASN A 30 5.54 5.03 -14.19
N LYS A 31 4.90 3.89 -13.97
CA LYS A 31 3.89 3.71 -12.91
C LYS A 31 3.90 2.26 -12.44
N MET A 32 3.64 2.06 -11.16
CA MET A 32 3.31 0.74 -10.61
C MET A 32 1.81 0.70 -10.40
N ASN A 33 1.14 -0.32 -10.93
CA ASN A 33 -0.28 -0.57 -10.70
C ASN A 33 -0.44 -1.95 -10.07
N ALA A 34 -1.18 -2.05 -8.99
CA ALA A 34 -1.49 -3.34 -8.42
C ALA A 34 -2.91 -3.41 -7.90
N LYS A 35 -3.45 -4.63 -7.97
CA LYS A 35 -4.85 -4.94 -7.71
C LYS A 35 -4.94 -6.02 -6.66
N PHE A 36 -5.68 -5.74 -5.60
CA PHE A 36 -6.08 -6.72 -4.61
C PHE A 36 -7.46 -7.26 -4.97
N LEU A 37 -7.53 -8.53 -5.34
CA LEU A 37 -8.77 -9.20 -5.70
C LEU A 37 -9.24 -10.09 -4.56
N SER A 38 -10.48 -9.91 -4.10
CA SER A 38 -11.09 -10.80 -3.11
C SER A 38 -11.46 -12.14 -3.75
N GLN A 39 -11.11 -13.26 -3.11
CA GLN A 39 -11.51 -14.61 -3.53
C GLN A 39 -12.66 -15.12 -2.65
N PRO A 40 -13.52 -16.01 -3.19
CA PRO A 40 -13.48 -16.62 -4.52
C PRO A 40 -14.10 -15.76 -5.63
N LYS A 41 -14.71 -14.62 -5.30
CA LYS A 41 -15.55 -13.86 -6.24
C LYS A 41 -14.79 -13.08 -7.31
N ASN A 42 -13.45 -12.96 -7.19
CA ASN A 42 -12.56 -12.18 -8.07
C ASN A 42 -12.92 -10.69 -8.17
N TRP A 43 -13.45 -10.12 -7.09
CA TRP A 43 -13.79 -8.69 -7.06
C TRP A 43 -12.54 -7.85 -6.84
N GLN A 44 -12.34 -6.83 -7.66
CA GLN A 44 -11.30 -5.84 -7.44
C GLN A 44 -11.69 -4.96 -6.27
N VAL A 45 -10.95 -5.09 -5.17
CA VAL A 45 -11.23 -4.38 -3.91
C VAL A 45 -10.44 -3.09 -3.86
N ALA A 46 -9.16 -3.18 -4.15
CA ALA A 46 -8.28 -2.04 -4.15
C ALA A 46 -7.38 -2.06 -5.37
N GLU A 47 -7.17 -0.88 -5.92
CA GLU A 47 -6.14 -0.58 -6.90
C GLU A 47 -5.22 0.47 -6.31
N TRP A 48 -3.91 0.28 -6.38
CA TRP A 48 -2.99 1.35 -6.00
C TRP A 48 -2.00 1.70 -7.08
N ASN A 49 -1.62 2.97 -7.06
CA ASN A 49 -0.76 3.60 -8.04
C ASN A 49 0.37 4.36 -7.36
N LEU A 50 1.56 4.27 -7.97
CA LEU A 50 2.70 5.15 -7.71
C LEU A 50 3.07 5.83 -9.02
N ASP A 51 2.71 7.09 -9.12
CA ASP A 51 3.06 7.93 -10.28
C ASP A 51 4.38 8.66 -10.02
N GLY A 52 5.04 9.11 -11.10
CA GLY A 52 6.28 9.88 -11.00
C GLY A 52 7.49 9.09 -10.49
N ILE A 53 7.46 7.75 -10.57
CA ILE A 53 8.54 6.91 -10.03
C ILE A 53 9.78 6.83 -10.95
N GLY A 54 9.66 7.31 -12.20
CA GLY A 54 10.69 7.22 -13.23
C GLY A 54 10.58 5.94 -14.06
N THR A 55 11.59 5.69 -14.90
CA THR A 55 11.66 4.54 -15.81
C THR A 55 12.01 3.26 -15.05
N ARG A 56 11.28 2.17 -15.31
CA ARG A 56 11.60 0.84 -14.79
C ARG A 56 12.85 0.26 -15.46
N GLU A 57 13.85 -0.06 -14.65
CA GLU A 57 15.11 -0.68 -15.08
C GLU A 57 15.07 -2.21 -14.93
N GLU A 58 14.54 -2.68 -13.79
CA GLU A 58 14.58 -4.10 -13.44
C GLU A 58 13.26 -4.57 -12.84
N PHE A 59 12.98 -5.86 -13.05
CA PHE A 59 11.84 -6.56 -12.49
C PHE A 59 12.21 -8.03 -12.30
N TYR A 60 12.12 -8.53 -11.06
CA TYR A 60 12.46 -9.92 -10.75
C TYR A 60 11.79 -10.39 -9.45
N VAL A 61 11.90 -11.69 -9.16
CA VAL A 61 11.44 -12.27 -7.90
C VAL A 61 12.63 -12.62 -7.03
N ARG A 62 12.62 -12.19 -5.77
CA ARG A 62 13.62 -12.51 -4.75
C ARG A 62 12.93 -13.20 -3.57
N GLY A 63 13.10 -14.52 -3.47
CA GLY A 63 12.37 -15.30 -2.47
C GLY A 63 10.86 -15.23 -2.73
N ASN A 64 10.10 -14.67 -1.78
CA ASN A 64 8.66 -14.47 -1.89
C ASN A 64 8.28 -13.03 -2.30
N ASP A 65 9.27 -12.18 -2.55
CA ASP A 65 9.05 -10.78 -2.86
C ASP A 65 9.16 -10.56 -4.36
N LEU A 66 8.22 -9.80 -4.90
CA LEU A 66 8.38 -9.21 -6.21
C LEU A 66 9.15 -7.90 -6.06
N VAL A 67 10.26 -7.76 -6.79
CA VAL A 67 11.14 -6.60 -6.70
C VAL A 67 11.14 -5.85 -8.02
N GLU A 68 10.91 -4.55 -7.93
CA GLU A 68 10.88 -3.63 -9.07
C GLU A 68 11.84 -2.48 -8.80
N ARG A 69 12.67 -2.13 -9.79
CA ARG A 69 13.60 -1.01 -9.69
C ARG A 69 13.29 0.04 -10.75
N TYR A 70 13.22 1.27 -10.28
CA TYR A 70 12.94 2.45 -11.07
C TYR A 70 14.05 3.49 -10.90
N THR A 71 14.29 4.26 -11.95
CA THR A 71 15.19 5.42 -11.92
C THR A 71 14.54 6.62 -12.58
N SER A 72 14.69 7.79 -11.97
CA SER A 72 14.29 9.07 -12.56
C SER A 72 15.56 9.85 -12.89
N GLU A 73 15.85 10.03 -14.19
CA GLU A 73 16.99 10.83 -14.61
C GLU A 73 16.79 12.32 -14.33
N GLU A 74 15.55 12.80 -14.40
CA GLU A 74 15.19 14.19 -14.15
C GLU A 74 15.35 14.52 -12.66
N GLU A 75 14.72 13.71 -11.79
CA GLU A 75 14.75 13.93 -10.34
C GLU A 75 16.03 13.39 -9.70
N LYS A 76 16.83 12.62 -10.44
CA LYS A 76 18.08 11.99 -9.98
C LYS A 76 17.85 11.04 -8.80
N LEU A 77 16.82 10.20 -8.93
CA LEU A 77 16.36 9.27 -7.89
C LEU A 77 16.43 7.81 -8.36
N SER A 78 16.63 6.90 -7.42
CA SER A 78 16.39 5.47 -7.62
C SER A 78 15.40 4.95 -6.59
N THR A 79 14.40 4.20 -7.03
CA THR A 79 13.38 3.61 -6.15
C THR A 79 13.34 2.11 -6.38
N GLU A 80 13.43 1.33 -5.30
CA GLU A 80 13.13 -0.10 -5.29
C GLU A 80 11.82 -0.34 -4.55
N ILE A 81 10.95 -1.17 -5.11
CA ILE A 81 9.70 -1.59 -4.49
C ILE A 81 9.74 -3.10 -4.31
N TYR A 82 9.52 -3.55 -3.07
CA TYR A 82 9.33 -4.95 -2.73
C TYR A 82 7.84 -5.15 -2.43
N SER A 83 7.16 -5.91 -3.28
CA SER A 83 5.78 -6.36 -3.05
C SER A 83 5.80 -7.77 -2.47
N ARG A 84 5.54 -7.88 -1.17
CA ARG A 84 5.56 -9.13 -0.40
C ARG A 84 4.15 -9.60 -0.08
N ILE A 85 3.86 -10.86 -0.36
CA ILE A 85 2.59 -11.48 0.04
C ILE A 85 2.67 -11.90 1.51
N LEU A 86 1.61 -11.63 2.26
CA LEU A 86 1.44 -11.99 3.66
C LEU A 86 0.26 -12.96 3.78
N PRO A 87 0.49 -14.27 3.59
CA PRO A 87 -0.59 -15.24 3.48
C PRO A 87 -1.31 -15.38 4.82
N GLU A 88 -0.55 -15.43 5.92
CA GLU A 88 -1.06 -15.55 7.28
C GLU A 88 -1.85 -14.33 7.76
N LEU A 89 -1.72 -13.19 7.06
CA LEU A 89 -2.43 -11.96 7.37
C LEU A 89 -3.52 -11.63 6.35
N ASP A 90 -3.75 -12.48 5.36
CA ASP A 90 -4.59 -12.19 4.19
C ASP A 90 -4.28 -10.82 3.57
N GLY A 91 -3.01 -10.58 3.25
CA GLY A 91 -2.57 -9.25 2.84
C GLY A 91 -1.31 -9.20 1.99
N VAL A 92 -0.86 -7.97 1.75
CA VAL A 92 0.37 -7.61 1.04
C VAL A 92 1.10 -6.53 1.83
N GLU A 93 2.42 -6.59 1.80
CA GLU A 93 3.30 -5.53 2.27
C GLU A 93 4.07 -4.94 1.09
N LEU A 94 4.12 -3.61 1.04
CA LEU A 94 4.93 -2.83 0.13
C LEU A 94 6.06 -2.21 0.94
N ILE A 95 7.30 -2.55 0.58
CA ILE A 95 8.50 -1.91 1.13
C ILE A 95 9.08 -1.06 0.01
N LEU A 96 8.96 0.25 0.13
CA LEU A 96 9.52 1.22 -0.81
C LEU A 96 10.86 1.68 -0.28
N SER A 97 11.89 1.70 -1.12
CA SER A 97 13.23 2.15 -0.79
C SER A 97 13.66 3.21 -1.81
N ARG A 98 13.75 4.47 -1.40
CA ARG A 98 14.07 5.60 -2.28
C ARG A 98 15.42 6.19 -1.90
N GLN A 99 16.27 6.40 -2.90
CA GLN A 99 17.63 6.91 -2.75
C GLN A 99 17.81 8.16 -3.61
N THR A 100 18.34 9.22 -3.00
CA THR A 100 18.77 10.43 -3.71
C THR A 100 20.20 10.29 -4.22
N SER A 101 20.45 10.77 -5.44
CA SER A 101 21.82 10.86 -5.97
C SER A 101 22.42 12.27 -5.88
N THR A 102 21.61 13.31 -5.64
CA THR A 102 22.04 14.69 -5.37
C THR A 102 21.47 15.20 -4.04
N LEU A 103 21.95 16.36 -3.56
CA LEU A 103 21.46 16.98 -2.32
C LEU A 103 20.10 17.67 -2.51
N ASP A 104 19.77 18.10 -3.72
CA ASP A 104 18.59 18.94 -3.99
C ASP A 104 17.40 18.15 -4.56
N SER A 105 17.49 16.82 -4.65
CA SER A 105 16.41 15.98 -5.15
C SER A 105 15.21 16.00 -4.21
N ASP A 106 14.03 16.29 -4.74
CA ASP A 106 12.77 16.11 -4.03
C ASP A 106 12.36 14.63 -4.10
N ALA A 107 12.46 13.93 -2.97
CA ALA A 107 12.13 12.52 -2.89
C ALA A 107 10.65 12.26 -2.58
N GLN A 108 9.84 13.30 -2.39
CA GLN A 108 8.44 13.16 -2.03
C GLN A 108 7.68 12.35 -3.09
N MET A 109 6.78 11.50 -2.62
CA MET A 109 5.84 10.81 -3.49
C MET A 109 4.56 10.49 -2.72
N ALA A 110 3.52 10.09 -3.44
CA ALA A 110 2.26 9.67 -2.84
C ALA A 110 1.90 8.27 -3.34
N LEU A 111 1.57 7.38 -2.40
CA LEU A 111 0.94 6.10 -2.70
C LEU A 111 -0.56 6.27 -2.53
N THR A 112 -1.31 6.00 -3.59
CA THR A 112 -2.77 6.15 -3.59
C THR A 112 -3.43 4.80 -3.75
N PHE A 113 -4.29 4.43 -2.80
CA PHE A 113 -5.18 3.27 -2.88
C PHE A 113 -6.59 3.72 -3.20
N ARG A 114 -7.19 3.14 -4.22
CA ARG A 114 -8.58 3.33 -4.60
C ARG A 114 -9.37 2.08 -4.25
N PHE A 115 -10.40 2.25 -3.45
CA PHE A 115 -11.38 1.23 -3.09
C PHE A 115 -12.69 1.52 -3.81
N ASP A 116 -13.13 0.59 -4.64
CA ASP A 116 -14.47 0.60 -5.22
C ASP A 116 -15.41 -0.28 -4.35
N ASP A 117 -16.72 -0.12 -4.50
CA ASP A 117 -17.75 -0.80 -3.67
C ASP A 117 -17.58 -0.59 -2.15
N ALA A 118 -17.09 0.59 -1.76
CA ALA A 118 -16.78 0.98 -0.39
C ALA A 118 -18.02 1.52 0.37
N ASN A 119 -18.63 0.63 1.17
CA ASN A 119 -19.84 0.92 1.92
C ASN A 119 -19.58 1.64 3.25
N SER A 120 -18.37 1.50 3.81
CA SER A 120 -18.00 2.14 5.07
C SER A 120 -16.52 2.44 5.12
N VAL A 121 -16.15 3.43 5.92
CA VAL A 121 -14.75 3.77 6.20
C VAL A 121 -14.64 4.11 7.67
N ILE A 122 -13.61 3.59 8.31
CA ILE A 122 -13.33 3.75 9.73
C ILE A 122 -11.84 3.99 9.86
N THR A 123 -11.46 5.01 10.62
CA THR A 123 -10.06 5.35 10.87
C THR A 123 -9.71 5.00 12.31
N MET A 124 -8.44 4.77 12.60
CA MET A 124 -7.99 4.59 13.97
C MET A 124 -7.58 5.96 14.57
N ASN A 125 -7.40 6.05 15.88
CA ASN A 125 -6.71 7.16 16.57
C ASN A 125 -5.30 6.76 17.08
N LYS A 126 -4.42 7.71 17.45
CA LYS A 126 -3.04 7.42 17.92
C LYS A 126 -2.95 6.46 19.12
N SER A 127 -4.02 6.35 19.91
CA SER A 127 -4.10 5.39 21.02
C SER A 127 -4.49 3.97 20.58
N GLY A 128 -4.61 3.72 19.28
CA GLY A 128 -4.98 2.42 18.72
C GLY A 128 -6.48 2.12 18.80
N GLN A 129 -7.33 3.12 19.05
CA GLN A 129 -8.78 2.95 19.15
C GLN A 129 -9.45 3.39 17.83
N TRP A 130 -10.48 2.68 17.41
CA TRP A 130 -11.25 3.05 16.22
C TRP A 130 -12.07 4.33 16.47
N ASN A 131 -12.05 5.24 15.50
CA ASN A 131 -12.95 6.39 15.45
C ASN A 131 -14.36 5.95 15.05
N ALA A 132 -15.34 6.84 15.22
CA ALA A 132 -16.69 6.58 14.72
C ALA A 132 -16.69 6.37 13.19
N PRO A 133 -17.52 5.46 12.65
CA PRO A 133 -17.59 5.24 11.21
C PRO A 133 -17.95 6.50 10.42
N GLY A 134 -17.36 6.64 9.24
CA GLY A 134 -17.52 7.77 8.33
C GLY A 134 -16.30 8.69 8.25
N LEU A 135 -16.36 9.66 7.33
CA LEU A 135 -15.32 10.70 7.15
C LEU A 135 -15.75 12.06 7.71
N GLY A 136 -16.87 12.11 8.44
CA GLY A 136 -17.48 13.37 8.84
C GLY A 136 -18.20 14.10 7.68
N PRO A 137 -18.52 15.40 7.83
CA PRO A 137 -19.40 16.14 6.92
C PRO A 137 -18.74 16.50 5.58
N GLU A 138 -17.42 16.49 5.49
CA GLU A 138 -16.67 16.98 4.32
C GLU A 138 -16.30 15.86 3.33
N ASN A 139 -16.76 14.63 3.55
CA ASN A 139 -16.34 13.46 2.76
C ASN A 139 -14.81 13.27 2.70
N LEU A 140 -14.09 13.84 3.66
CA LEU A 140 -12.64 13.90 3.71
C LEU A 140 -12.18 13.77 5.16
N ALA A 141 -11.22 12.88 5.39
CA ALA A 141 -10.49 12.80 6.65
C ALA A 141 -9.00 13.00 6.38
N GLN A 142 -8.40 13.98 7.05
CA GLN A 142 -6.97 14.11 7.15
C GLN A 142 -6.53 13.60 8.52
N LEU A 143 -5.76 12.53 8.52
CA LEU A 143 -5.30 11.84 9.71
C LEU A 143 -3.86 12.28 9.99
N SER A 144 -3.59 12.70 11.21
CA SER A 144 -2.25 12.87 11.76
C SER A 144 -2.21 12.01 13.00
N ASP A 145 -1.39 10.95 12.99
CA ASP A 145 -1.34 9.94 14.05
C ASP A 145 -2.73 9.46 14.50
N PRO A 146 -3.25 8.35 13.95
CA PRO A 146 -2.55 7.17 13.46
C PRO A 146 -2.73 6.96 11.95
N MET A 147 -2.05 5.91 11.49
CA MET A 147 -1.84 5.64 10.07
C MET A 147 -2.65 4.44 9.57
N VAL A 148 -3.89 4.29 10.06
CA VAL A 148 -4.79 3.20 9.65
C VAL A 148 -6.10 3.74 9.08
N VAL A 149 -6.42 3.30 7.88
CA VAL A 149 -7.74 3.46 7.26
C VAL A 149 -8.29 2.08 6.96
N ALA A 150 -9.41 1.74 7.60
CA ALA A 150 -10.19 0.54 7.30
C ALA A 150 -11.38 0.92 6.42
N VAL A 151 -11.58 0.17 5.34
CA VAL A 151 -12.65 0.31 4.36
C VAL A 151 -13.45 -0.98 4.34
N GLY A 152 -14.73 -0.88 4.65
CA GLY A 152 -15.66 -2.01 4.54
C GLY A 152 -16.25 -2.05 3.14
N CYS A 153 -16.01 -3.14 2.43
CA CYS A 153 -16.59 -3.40 1.12
C CYS A 153 -17.73 -4.43 1.22
N LEU A 154 -18.29 -4.84 0.08
CA LEU A 154 -19.34 -5.86 0.00
C LEU A 154 -18.99 -7.15 0.79
N ASP A 155 -20.04 -7.84 1.27
CA ASP A 155 -19.98 -9.10 2.05
C ASP A 155 -19.37 -9.01 3.47
N ALA A 156 -19.44 -7.86 4.13
CA ALA A 156 -18.91 -7.69 5.49
C ALA A 156 -17.40 -7.97 5.63
N VAL A 157 -16.65 -7.79 4.54
CA VAL A 157 -15.19 -7.86 4.54
C VAL A 157 -14.62 -6.47 4.77
N GLN A 158 -13.68 -6.38 5.69
CA GLN A 158 -12.95 -5.15 6.00
C GLN A 158 -11.55 -5.24 5.43
N TYR A 159 -11.13 -4.20 4.74
CA TYR A 159 -9.76 -4.05 4.26
C TYR A 159 -9.12 -2.89 4.98
N ALA A 160 -7.86 -2.98 5.32
CA ALA A 160 -7.17 -1.87 5.93
C ALA A 160 -5.85 -1.58 5.25
N VAL A 161 -5.55 -0.29 5.12
CA VAL A 161 -4.24 0.21 4.74
C VAL A 161 -3.55 0.71 6.00
N PHE A 162 -2.37 0.18 6.25
CA PHE A 162 -1.49 0.55 7.36
C PHE A 162 -0.25 1.23 6.80
N ALA A 163 0.09 2.42 7.29
CA ALA A 163 1.47 2.91 7.17
C ALA A 163 2.23 2.65 8.48
N TYR A 164 3.50 2.28 8.35
CA TYR A 164 4.34 2.06 9.52
C TYR A 164 4.57 3.39 10.27
N PRO A 165 4.57 3.40 11.61
CA PRO A 165 4.78 4.62 12.37
C PRO A 165 6.10 5.32 12.00
N GLY A 166 6.02 6.58 11.61
CA GLY A 166 7.17 7.41 11.20
C GLY A 166 7.45 7.44 9.70
N ASP A 167 6.82 6.58 8.89
CA ASP A 167 7.03 6.55 7.43
C ASP A 167 6.19 7.59 6.67
N CYS A 168 5.13 8.08 7.30
CA CYS A 168 4.35 9.22 6.84
C CYS A 168 3.94 10.09 8.03
N THR A 169 3.63 11.35 7.76
CA THR A 169 3.13 12.31 8.76
C THR A 169 1.61 12.44 8.73
N SER A 170 0.98 11.97 7.66
CA SER A 170 -0.46 12.00 7.51
C SER A 170 -0.96 10.95 6.53
N ILE A 171 -2.23 10.58 6.65
CA ILE A 171 -2.99 9.87 5.62
C ILE A 171 -4.23 10.69 5.28
N ARG A 172 -4.55 10.78 4.00
CA ARG A 172 -5.79 11.40 3.52
C ARG A 172 -6.72 10.28 3.05
N ALA A 173 -7.94 10.25 3.56
CA ALA A 173 -9.02 9.41 3.05
C ALA A 173 -10.13 10.31 2.51
N GLU A 174 -10.50 10.13 1.25
CA GLU A 174 -11.49 10.95 0.56
C GLU A 174 -12.55 10.06 -0.09
N ARG A 175 -13.82 10.42 0.08
CA ARG A 175 -14.94 9.79 -0.62
C ARG A 175 -15.16 10.52 -1.93
N LEU A 176 -14.83 9.88 -3.04
CA LEU A 176 -14.99 10.44 -4.38
C LEU A 176 -16.45 10.39 -4.86
N ASN A 177 -17.19 9.36 -4.44
CA ASN A 177 -18.63 9.19 -4.67
C ASN A 177 -19.22 8.23 -3.63
N GLU A 178 -20.49 7.82 -3.76
CA GLU A 178 -21.16 6.96 -2.78
C GLU A 178 -20.44 5.63 -2.51
N GLU A 179 -19.74 5.07 -3.51
CA GLU A 179 -19.15 3.73 -3.47
C GLU A 179 -17.62 3.73 -3.66
N THR A 180 -16.98 4.89 -3.85
CA THR A 180 -15.53 4.99 -4.06
C THR A 180 -14.84 5.78 -2.95
N ILE A 181 -13.84 5.16 -2.32
CA ILE A 181 -12.92 5.79 -1.37
C ILE A 181 -11.51 5.80 -1.95
N GLU A 182 -10.83 6.94 -1.88
CA GLU A 182 -9.41 7.06 -2.15
C GLU A 182 -8.64 7.31 -0.86
N VAL A 183 -7.55 6.56 -0.66
CA VAL A 183 -6.63 6.70 0.47
C VAL A 183 -5.26 7.06 -0.07
N THR A 184 -4.83 8.29 0.19
CA THR A 184 -3.53 8.82 -0.21
C THR A 184 -2.58 8.84 0.98
N ILE A 185 -1.39 8.26 0.80
CA ILE A 185 -0.31 8.24 1.78
C ILE A 185 0.90 8.99 1.20
N PRO A 186 1.16 10.23 1.63
CA PRO A 186 2.41 10.92 1.34
C PRO A 186 3.59 10.18 1.98
N LEU A 187 4.59 9.85 1.18
CA LEU A 187 5.81 9.15 1.57
C LEU A 187 7.02 10.06 1.36
N PHE A 188 8.08 9.79 2.14
CA PHE A 188 9.35 10.52 2.05
C PHE A 188 9.18 12.05 2.16
N SER A 189 8.26 12.49 3.03
CA SER A 189 7.95 13.92 3.24
C SER A 189 9.11 14.73 3.80
N LEU A 190 10.06 14.06 4.46
CA LEU A 190 11.31 14.65 4.94
C LEU A 190 12.34 14.73 3.81
N HIS A 191 13.01 15.87 3.72
CA HIS A 191 14.13 16.06 2.81
C HIS A 191 15.20 14.97 3.01
N LEU A 192 15.69 14.41 1.91
CA LEU A 192 16.68 13.35 1.91
C LEU A 192 18.06 13.91 1.58
N GLU A 193 19.01 13.78 2.50
CA GLU A 193 20.40 14.08 2.21
C GLU A 193 20.95 13.16 1.11
N LYS A 194 21.95 13.65 0.38
CA LYS A 194 22.56 12.91 -0.74
C LYS A 194 23.06 11.54 -0.32
N GLY A 195 22.67 10.51 -1.07
CA GLY A 195 23.11 9.14 -0.86
C GLY A 195 22.41 8.43 0.29
N VAL A 196 21.47 9.09 0.97
CA VAL A 196 20.63 8.45 1.99
C VAL A 196 19.57 7.60 1.29
N ILE A 197 19.45 6.37 1.75
CA ILE A 197 18.34 5.48 1.42
C ILE A 197 17.31 5.63 2.53
N ARG A 198 16.08 5.99 2.17
CA ARG A 198 14.95 5.88 3.09
C ARG A 198 13.96 4.85 2.64
N ARG A 199 13.33 4.24 3.62
CA ARG A 199 12.34 3.20 3.41
C ARG A 199 11.01 3.62 3.98
N SER A 200 9.96 3.18 3.32
CA SER A 200 8.60 3.25 3.82
C SER A 200 7.94 1.88 3.68
N ARG A 201 7.14 1.49 4.67
CA ARG A 201 6.44 0.22 4.73
C ARG A 201 4.94 0.47 4.82
N ILE A 202 4.21 -0.09 3.87
CA ILE A 202 2.77 -0.03 3.80
C ILE A 202 2.22 -1.45 3.76
N GLN A 203 1.22 -1.76 4.58
CA GLN A 203 0.50 -3.03 4.48
C GLN A 203 -0.93 -2.78 4.04
N MET A 204 -1.44 -3.65 3.17
CA MET A 204 -2.86 -3.79 2.92
C MET A 204 -3.29 -5.19 3.36
N VAL A 205 -4.23 -5.27 4.28
CA VAL A 205 -4.70 -6.54 4.86
C VAL A 205 -6.21 -6.65 4.82
N ARG A 206 -6.71 -7.89 4.81
CA ARG A 206 -8.13 -8.24 4.86
C ARG A 206 -8.51 -8.79 6.24
N ALA A 207 -9.73 -8.56 6.68
CA ALA A 207 -10.36 -9.26 7.80
C ALA A 207 -11.86 -9.47 7.52
N GLU A 208 -12.46 -10.49 8.11
CA GLU A 208 -13.87 -10.81 7.94
C GLU A 208 -14.48 -11.35 9.24
N GLY A 209 -15.82 -11.38 9.29
CA GLY A 209 -16.56 -11.87 10.45
C GLY A 209 -16.87 -10.78 11.48
N THR A 210 -17.45 -11.20 12.61
CA THR A 210 -17.98 -10.28 13.64
C THR A 210 -16.87 -9.54 14.41
N ASP A 211 -15.65 -10.08 14.39
CA ASP A 211 -14.46 -9.57 15.08
C ASP A 211 -13.46 -8.92 14.10
N ALA A 212 -13.84 -8.66 12.85
CA ALA A 212 -12.95 -8.14 11.81
C ALA A 212 -12.16 -6.89 12.25
N MET A 213 -12.80 -5.95 12.96
CA MET A 213 -12.13 -4.74 13.45
C MET A 213 -11.10 -5.02 14.55
N GLU A 214 -11.33 -6.04 15.40
CA GLU A 214 -10.36 -6.48 16.41
C GLU A 214 -9.18 -7.18 15.74
N GLN A 215 -9.45 -8.03 14.72
CA GLN A 215 -8.42 -8.65 13.91
C GLN A 215 -7.53 -7.60 13.22
N LEU A 216 -8.12 -6.57 12.59
CA LEU A 216 -7.37 -5.49 11.94
C LEU A 216 -6.50 -4.70 12.95
N ALA A 217 -7.04 -4.41 14.13
CA ALA A 217 -6.26 -3.75 15.18
C ALA A 217 -5.07 -4.62 15.64
N ALA A 218 -5.28 -5.92 15.84
CA ALA A 218 -4.22 -6.85 16.20
C ALA A 218 -3.14 -6.97 15.11
N LYS A 219 -3.55 -7.04 13.83
CA LYS A 219 -2.63 -7.03 12.68
C LYS A 219 -1.80 -5.74 12.63
N TYR A 220 -2.41 -4.58 12.89
CA TYR A 220 -1.67 -3.31 12.95
C TYR A 220 -0.66 -3.28 14.11
N GLN A 221 -1.03 -3.76 15.30
CA GLN A 221 -0.09 -3.84 16.43
C GLN A 221 1.09 -4.77 16.12
N ALA A 222 0.83 -5.92 15.48
CA ALA A 222 1.89 -6.81 15.03
C ALA A 222 2.79 -6.14 13.98
N PHE A 223 2.23 -5.35 13.06
CA PHE A 223 2.98 -4.60 12.07
C PHE A 223 3.90 -3.55 12.73
N CYS A 224 3.39 -2.77 13.68
CA CYS A 224 4.19 -1.81 14.46
C CYS A 224 5.33 -2.48 15.23
N GLY A 225 5.10 -3.69 15.76
CA GLY A 225 6.11 -4.49 16.47
C GLY A 225 7.05 -5.27 15.57
N SER A 226 6.83 -5.30 14.25
CA SER A 226 7.66 -6.06 13.32
C SER A 226 9.01 -5.39 13.09
N GLU A 227 10.05 -6.21 12.89
CA GLU A 227 11.39 -5.71 12.59
C GLU A 227 11.39 -4.86 11.31
N ILE A 228 12.08 -3.72 11.37
CA ILE A 228 12.33 -2.90 10.18
C ILE A 228 13.30 -3.70 9.29
N PRO A 229 13.01 -3.90 8.00
CA PRO A 229 13.91 -4.59 7.09
C PRO A 229 15.28 -3.91 7.09
N LEU A 230 16.27 -4.54 7.74
CA LEU A 230 17.66 -4.11 7.69
C LEU A 230 18.21 -4.36 6.29
N THR A 231 19.14 -3.51 5.86
CA THR A 231 19.95 -3.72 4.66
C THR A 231 20.71 -5.04 4.79
N THR A 232 20.27 -6.09 4.10
CA THR A 232 21.10 -7.27 3.81
C THR A 232 21.32 -7.40 2.32
#